data_AF-A0A8T4DI07-F1
#
_entry.id   AF-A0A8T4DI07-F1
#
_cell.length_a   1.000
_cell.length_b   1.000
_cell.length_c   1.000
_cell.angle_alpha   90.00
_cell.angle_beta   90.00
_cell.angle_gamma   90.00
#
_symmetry.space_group_name_H-M   'P 1'
#
loop_
_entity.id
_entity.type
_entity.pdbx_description
1 polymer ?
#
loop_
_entity_poly.entity_id
_entity_poly.type
_entity_poly.pdbx_seq_one_letter_code
_entity_poly.pdbx_strand_id
1 'polypeptide(L)'
;MIARYFKGIQPHINLAEIAAEIAFLPGAPERALEIAKNFSNCTRVTAQREFVTYKGELEGKEVCATSTGVGCPSAAIVVEELANCGVKTFIRVGTTGAIRQDIELGEVVIPEAAVRDDGTTKEYIGNGDPAAVATPEVVAALRKSAKETAVRHRVGTVRTNDAFYGASDFEGVMTRYQH
;
A
#
# COMPACT_ATOMS: atom_id res chain seq x y z
N MET A 1 16.14 15.91 4.61
CA MET A 1 15.06 16.55 5.39
C MET A 1 13.95 16.84 4.39
N ILE A 2 12.90 16.00 4.31
CA ILE A 2 11.79 16.21 3.36
C ILE A 2 10.99 17.41 3.87
N ALA A 3 10.96 18.49 3.08
CA ALA A 3 10.19 19.68 3.40
C ALA A 3 8.70 19.31 3.36
N ARG A 4 8.01 19.41 4.50
CA ARG A 4 6.55 19.24 4.58
C ARG A 4 5.88 20.36 3.78
N TYR A 5 5.37 20.06 2.60
CA TYR A 5 4.80 21.04 1.66
C TYR A 5 3.50 21.68 2.18
N PHE A 6 2.81 21.06 3.15
CA PHE A 6 1.55 21.55 3.67
C PHE A 6 1.50 21.48 5.22
N LYS A 7 1.32 22.63 5.87
CA LYS A 7 1.12 22.73 7.32
C LYS A 7 -0.37 23.00 7.60
N GLY A 8 -1.07 22.04 8.18
CA GLY A 8 -2.49 22.16 8.53
C GLY A 8 -3.26 20.87 8.32
N ILE A 9 -4.59 21.00 8.26
CA ILE A 9 -5.50 19.89 7.96
C ILE A 9 -5.28 19.46 6.51
N GLN A 10 -4.79 18.24 6.32
CA GLN A 10 -4.55 17.64 5.02
C GLN A 10 -5.86 17.58 4.22
N PRO A 11 -5.88 18.09 2.98
CA PRO A 11 -7.13 18.42 2.29
C PRO A 11 -7.97 17.21 1.84
N HIS A 12 -7.34 16.06 1.57
CA HIS A 12 -8.08 14.90 1.05
C HIS A 12 -8.50 13.93 2.16
N ILE A 13 -7.62 13.68 3.14
CA ILE A 13 -7.94 12.79 4.26
C ILE A 13 -8.57 13.54 5.45
N ASN A 14 -8.57 14.88 5.46
CA ASN A 14 -9.14 15.73 6.51
C ASN A 14 -8.54 15.44 7.91
N LEU A 15 -7.21 15.40 8.01
CA LEU A 15 -6.47 15.19 9.26
C LEU A 15 -5.37 16.23 9.42
N ALA A 16 -5.17 16.78 10.61
CA ALA A 16 -3.99 17.62 10.88
C ALA A 16 -2.79 16.78 11.35
N GLU A 17 -3.05 15.81 12.21
CA GLU A 17 -2.06 14.93 12.82
C GLU A 17 -2.68 13.56 13.07
N ILE A 18 -1.82 12.55 13.18
CA ILE A 18 -2.22 11.22 13.64
C ILE A 18 -1.10 10.66 14.51
N ALA A 19 -1.41 10.32 15.75
CA ALA A 19 -0.50 9.52 16.56
C ALA A 19 -0.57 8.08 16.05
N ALA A 20 0.18 7.77 15.01
CA ALA A 20 0.39 6.43 14.45
C ALA A 20 1.75 6.40 13.77
N GLU A 21 2.56 5.38 14.05
CA GLU A 21 3.88 5.22 13.41
C GLU A 21 3.79 4.40 12.12
N ILE A 22 2.83 3.47 12.08
CA ILE A 22 2.60 2.53 10.97
C ILE A 22 1.17 2.74 10.43
N ALA A 23 1.06 2.88 9.11
CA ALA A 23 -0.20 2.90 8.38
C ALA A 23 -0.36 1.65 7.50
N PHE A 24 -1.48 0.95 7.66
CA PHE A 24 -1.94 -0.08 6.74
C PHE A 24 -2.82 0.57 5.66
N LEU A 25 -2.47 0.34 4.39
CA LEU A 25 -3.06 1.04 3.25
C LEU A 25 -3.83 0.08 2.34
N PRO A 26 -5.08 -0.31 2.68
CA PRO A 26 -5.93 -1.02 1.76
C PRO A 26 -6.45 -0.12 0.63
N GLY A 27 -6.85 -0.71 -0.50
CA GLY A 27 -7.53 0.05 -1.55
C GLY A 27 -8.93 0.50 -1.12
N ALA A 28 -9.72 -0.45 -0.63
CA ALA A 28 -11.13 -0.22 -0.37
C ALA A 28 -11.43 0.19 1.09
N PRO A 29 -12.37 1.13 1.35
CA PRO A 29 -12.77 1.57 2.68
C PRO A 29 -13.20 0.45 3.63
N GLU A 30 -13.94 -0.53 3.12
CA GLU A 30 -14.40 -1.68 3.90
C GLU A 30 -13.23 -2.53 4.40
N ARG A 31 -12.15 -2.64 3.63
CA ARG A 31 -10.96 -3.37 4.06
C ARG A 31 -10.17 -2.59 5.12
N ALA A 32 -10.26 -1.26 5.15
CA ALA A 32 -9.71 -0.48 6.27
C ALA A 32 -10.40 -0.82 7.58
N LEU A 33 -11.73 -1.00 7.56
CA LEU A 33 -12.47 -1.49 8.73
C LEU A 33 -12.06 -2.92 9.09
N GLU A 34 -11.96 -3.85 8.13
CA GLU A 34 -11.55 -5.24 8.41
C GLU A 34 -10.16 -5.32 9.06
N ILE A 35 -9.20 -4.53 8.59
CA ILE A 35 -7.88 -4.43 9.25
C ILE A 35 -8.05 -3.88 10.67
N ALA A 36 -8.78 -2.79 10.82
CA ALA A 36 -8.93 -2.07 12.07
C ALA A 36 -9.67 -2.85 13.17
N LYS A 37 -10.43 -3.90 12.84
CA LYS A 37 -11.01 -4.84 13.81
C LYS A 37 -9.95 -5.57 14.64
N ASN A 38 -8.71 -5.62 14.17
CA ASN A 38 -7.59 -6.24 14.90
C ASN A 38 -6.89 -5.25 15.85
N PHE A 39 -7.30 -3.98 15.88
CA PHE A 39 -6.70 -2.98 16.77
C PHE A 39 -7.46 -2.92 18.10
N SER A 40 -6.73 -2.81 19.20
CA SER A 40 -7.30 -2.35 20.47
C SER A 40 -7.57 -0.84 20.42
N ASN A 41 -8.52 -0.36 21.23
CA ASN A 41 -8.89 1.07 21.30
C ASN A 41 -9.22 1.69 19.92
N CYS A 42 -9.80 0.89 19.02
CA CYS A 42 -10.06 1.29 17.65
C CYS A 42 -11.15 2.37 17.56
N THR A 43 -10.85 3.43 16.81
CA THR A 43 -11.78 4.51 16.49
C THR A 43 -11.68 4.93 15.04
N ARG A 44 -12.81 5.34 14.44
CA ARG A 44 -12.83 5.96 13.12
C ARG A 44 -12.50 7.44 13.26
N VAL A 45 -11.36 7.86 12.72
CA VAL A 45 -10.86 9.24 12.86
C VAL A 45 -11.50 10.16 11.82
N THR A 46 -11.60 9.69 10.57
CA THR A 46 -12.12 10.48 9.44
C THR A 46 -12.69 9.55 8.37
N ALA A 47 -13.63 10.08 7.59
CA ALA A 47 -14.17 9.44 6.41
C ALA A 47 -14.46 10.54 5.39
N GLN A 48 -13.53 10.76 4.47
CA GLN A 48 -13.61 11.83 3.48
C GLN A 48 -13.36 11.24 2.09
N ARG A 49 -14.34 11.40 1.19
CA ARG A 49 -14.34 10.74 -0.13
C ARG A 49 -14.18 9.21 0.01
N GLU A 50 -13.24 8.61 -0.70
CA GLU A 50 -12.84 7.20 -0.57
C GLU A 50 -11.79 6.94 0.53
N PHE A 51 -11.36 7.96 1.28
CA PHE A 51 -10.32 7.88 2.30
C PHE A 51 -10.94 7.78 3.70
N VAL A 52 -11.08 6.55 4.19
CA VAL A 52 -11.55 6.24 5.54
C VAL A 52 -10.37 5.83 6.38
N THR A 53 -10.17 6.52 7.51
CA THR A 53 -9.07 6.22 8.44
C THR A 53 -9.60 5.74 9.78
N TYR A 54 -9.09 4.59 10.20
CA TYR A 54 -9.22 4.08 11.55
C TYR A 54 -7.87 4.16 12.25
N LYS A 55 -7.91 4.39 13.56
CA LYS A 55 -6.73 4.42 14.42
C LYS A 55 -6.97 3.51 15.62
N GLY A 56 -5.94 2.83 16.07
CA GLY A 56 -5.94 2.13 17.36
C GLY A 56 -4.53 1.69 17.72
N GLU A 57 -4.44 0.62 18.48
CA GLU A 57 -3.19 0.02 18.90
C GLU A 57 -3.08 -1.42 18.40
N LEU A 58 -1.89 -1.83 18.00
CA LEU A 58 -1.55 -3.21 17.69
C LEU A 58 -0.29 -3.57 18.46
N GLU A 59 -0.39 -4.56 19.35
CA GLU A 59 0.72 -4.98 20.24
C GLU A 59 1.36 -3.80 21.01
N GLY A 60 0.52 -2.87 21.49
CA GLY A 60 0.96 -1.68 22.25
C GLY A 60 1.60 -0.58 21.39
N LYS A 61 1.53 -0.67 20.06
CA LYS A 61 1.99 0.37 19.13
C LYS A 61 0.82 1.09 18.49
N GLU A 62 0.89 2.40 18.44
CA GLU A 62 -0.08 3.25 17.74
C GLU A 62 -0.01 3.02 16.23
N VAL A 63 -1.13 2.57 15.64
CA VAL A 63 -1.25 2.25 14.22
C VAL A 63 -2.52 2.85 13.62
N CYS A 64 -2.54 3.01 12.31
CA CYS A 64 -3.75 3.36 11.58
C CYS A 64 -3.98 2.48 10.35
N ALA A 65 -5.23 2.42 9.90
CA ALA A 65 -5.62 1.83 8.63
C ALA A 65 -6.37 2.89 7.81
N THR A 66 -5.84 3.26 6.64
CA THR A 66 -6.41 4.29 5.77
C THR A 66 -6.62 3.75 4.37
N SER A 67 -7.85 3.76 3.87
CA SER A 67 -8.13 3.38 2.49
C SER A 67 -7.55 4.39 1.49
N THR A 68 -7.06 3.88 0.36
CA THR A 68 -6.39 4.69 -0.67
C THR A 68 -7.21 4.92 -1.92
N GLY A 69 -8.32 4.19 -2.11
CA GLY A 69 -8.94 4.06 -3.41
C GLY A 69 -8.14 3.18 -4.37
N VAL A 70 -8.56 3.22 -5.64
CA VAL A 70 -7.93 2.51 -6.77
C VAL A 70 -7.03 3.48 -7.54
N GLY A 71 -5.84 3.00 -7.93
CA GLY A 71 -4.87 3.74 -8.73
C GLY A 71 -3.75 4.39 -7.92
N CYS A 72 -2.63 4.60 -8.59
CA CYS A 72 -1.46 5.29 -8.00
C CYS A 72 -1.74 6.75 -7.61
N PRO A 73 -2.56 7.54 -8.35
CA PRO A 73 -2.78 8.94 -7.99
C PRO A 73 -3.43 9.13 -6.61
N SER A 74 -4.47 8.35 -6.31
CA SER A 74 -5.18 8.41 -5.03
C SER A 74 -4.34 7.85 -3.88
N ALA A 75 -3.57 6.78 -4.13
CA ALA A 75 -2.63 6.24 -3.15
C ALA A 75 -1.50 7.24 -2.79
N ALA A 76 -0.96 7.97 -3.77
CA ALA A 76 0.07 8.98 -3.52
C ALA A 76 -0.44 10.11 -2.61
N ILE A 77 -1.67 10.60 -2.84
CA ILE A 77 -2.32 11.58 -1.96
C ILE A 77 -2.33 11.09 -0.50
N VAL A 78 -2.79 9.87 -0.26
CA VAL A 78 -2.88 9.33 1.10
C VAL A 78 -1.50 9.18 1.75
N VAL A 79 -0.50 8.69 1.01
CA VAL A 79 0.86 8.52 1.54
C VAL A 79 1.48 9.87 1.91
N GLU A 80 1.39 10.89 1.04
CA GLU A 80 1.90 12.23 1.29
C GLU A 80 1.24 12.88 2.51
N GLU A 81 -0.09 12.82 2.57
CA GLU A 81 -0.85 13.47 3.64
C GLU A 81 -0.62 12.77 5.00
N LEU A 82 -0.59 11.43 5.04
CA LEU A 82 -0.25 10.70 6.26
C LEU A 82 1.21 10.92 6.69
N ALA A 83 2.15 11.03 5.75
CA ALA A 83 3.53 11.38 6.05
C ALA A 83 3.64 12.78 6.68
N ASN A 84 2.87 13.75 6.17
CA ASN A 84 2.75 15.09 6.77
C ASN A 84 2.15 15.03 8.18
N CYS A 85 1.20 14.12 8.43
CA CYS A 85 0.62 13.85 9.75
C CYS A 85 1.54 13.10 10.72
N GLY A 86 2.71 12.62 10.27
CA GLY A 86 3.75 12.02 11.11
C GLY A 86 3.94 10.51 10.99
N VAL A 87 3.19 9.83 10.10
CA VAL A 87 3.38 8.40 9.82
C VAL A 87 4.74 8.17 9.15
N LYS A 88 5.42 7.08 9.51
CA LYS A 88 6.77 6.76 9.01
C LYS A 88 6.85 5.46 8.22
N THR A 89 5.97 4.51 8.52
CA THR A 89 5.97 3.19 7.88
C THR A 89 4.63 2.95 7.19
N PHE A 90 4.67 2.53 5.94
CA PHE A 90 3.47 2.29 5.14
C PHE A 90 3.47 0.85 4.62
N ILE A 91 2.37 0.13 4.83
CA ILE A 91 2.20 -1.25 4.38
C ILE A 91 0.92 -1.33 3.55
N ARG A 92 1.05 -1.49 2.23
CA ARG A 92 -0.12 -1.66 1.36
C ARG A 92 -0.70 -3.07 1.47
N VAL A 93 -2.00 -3.15 1.74
CA VAL A 93 -2.74 -4.42 1.85
C VAL A 93 -3.74 -4.53 0.70
N GLY A 94 -3.26 -5.13 -0.39
CA GLY A 94 -3.97 -5.19 -1.66
C GLY A 94 -4.50 -6.57 -2.03
N THR A 95 -5.10 -6.63 -3.21
CA THR A 95 -5.37 -7.84 -3.96
C THR A 95 -4.67 -7.70 -5.31
N THR A 96 -4.18 -8.80 -5.87
CA THR A 96 -3.48 -8.79 -7.16
C THR A 96 -3.87 -10.02 -7.98
N GLY A 97 -3.79 -9.89 -9.30
CA GLY A 97 -3.72 -11.05 -10.19
C GLY A 97 -2.32 -11.68 -10.16
N ALA A 98 -2.22 -12.90 -10.67
CA ALA A 98 -0.95 -13.60 -10.86
C ALA A 98 -0.55 -13.57 -12.34
N ILE A 99 0.71 -13.21 -12.60
CA ILE A 99 1.33 -13.28 -13.94
C ILE A 99 2.02 -14.63 -14.15
N ARG A 100 2.57 -15.21 -13.08
CA ARG A 100 3.15 -16.55 -13.15
C ARG A 100 2.08 -17.60 -12.92
N GLN A 101 2.14 -18.67 -13.71
CA GLN A 101 1.17 -19.77 -13.65
C GLN A 101 1.33 -20.67 -12.42
N ASP A 102 2.46 -20.59 -11.72
CA ASP A 102 2.76 -21.38 -10.53
C ASP A 102 2.22 -20.78 -9.24
N ILE A 103 1.57 -19.62 -9.29
CA ILE A 103 0.95 -18.94 -8.14
C ILE A 103 -0.52 -19.34 -8.04
N GLU A 104 -0.90 -19.88 -6.89
CA GLU A 104 -2.28 -20.33 -6.65
C GLU A 104 -3.18 -19.22 -6.11
N LEU A 105 -4.49 -19.35 -6.33
CA LEU A 105 -5.48 -18.47 -5.71
C LEU A 105 -5.40 -18.58 -4.17
N GLY A 106 -5.42 -17.42 -3.51
CA GLY A 106 -5.32 -17.31 -2.05
C GLY A 106 -3.88 -17.35 -1.53
N GLU A 107 -2.88 -17.49 -2.39
CA GLU A 107 -1.48 -17.34 -1.99
C GLU A 107 -1.11 -15.87 -1.75
N VAL A 108 -0.33 -15.59 -0.70
CA VAL A 108 0.11 -14.23 -0.36
C VAL A 108 1.36 -13.86 -1.14
N VAL A 109 1.36 -12.67 -1.75
CA VAL A 109 2.55 -12.09 -2.37
C VAL A 109 3.07 -10.97 -1.48
N ILE A 110 4.37 -11.01 -1.18
CA ILE A 110 5.12 -9.96 -0.48
C ILE A 110 6.01 -9.28 -1.53
N PRO A 111 5.62 -8.10 -2.06
CA PRO A 111 6.39 -7.43 -3.08
C PRO A 111 7.70 -6.87 -2.50
N GLU A 112 8.84 -7.20 -3.11
CA GLU A 112 10.14 -6.55 -2.80
C GLU A 112 10.48 -5.43 -3.78
N ALA A 113 9.88 -5.48 -4.98
CA ALA A 113 9.98 -4.45 -6.00
C ALA A 113 8.68 -4.37 -6.83
N ALA A 114 8.47 -3.25 -7.50
CA ALA A 114 7.37 -3.05 -8.43
C ALA A 114 7.83 -2.41 -9.74
N VAL A 115 7.48 -3.01 -10.88
CA VAL A 115 7.61 -2.38 -12.20
C VAL A 115 6.64 -1.20 -12.30
N ARG A 116 7.18 -0.04 -12.68
CA ARG A 116 6.50 1.25 -12.69
C ARG A 116 5.76 1.54 -14.00
N ASP A 117 4.77 0.72 -14.33
CA ASP A 117 3.89 0.92 -15.50
C ASP A 117 2.70 1.86 -15.20
N ASP A 118 2.94 2.89 -14.39
CA ASP A 118 1.97 3.91 -13.97
C ASP A 118 2.43 5.34 -14.35
N GLY A 119 1.50 6.29 -14.34
CA GLY A 119 1.77 7.70 -14.58
C GLY A 119 2.25 8.46 -13.34
N THR A 120 1.81 8.06 -12.14
CA THR A 120 2.10 8.80 -10.90
C THR A 120 3.58 8.76 -10.55
N THR A 121 4.22 7.60 -10.55
CA THR A 121 5.65 7.50 -10.22
C THR A 121 6.52 8.24 -11.23
N LYS A 122 6.07 8.41 -12.48
CA LYS A 122 6.77 9.23 -13.48
C LYS A 122 6.76 10.72 -13.12
N GLU A 123 5.68 11.22 -12.54
CA GLU A 123 5.63 12.61 -12.03
C GLU A 123 6.59 12.83 -10.85
N TYR A 124 6.82 11.79 -10.04
CA TYR A 124 7.70 11.88 -8.86
C TYR A 124 9.19 11.79 -9.17
N ILE A 125 9.59 10.84 -10.01
CA ILE A 125 11.02 10.51 -10.23
C ILE A 125 11.39 10.40 -11.71
N GLY A 126 10.51 10.84 -12.62
CA GLY A 126 10.73 10.80 -14.06
C GLY A 126 10.84 9.38 -14.62
N ASN A 127 11.52 9.26 -15.77
CA ASN A 127 11.85 7.98 -16.41
C ASN A 127 13.11 7.31 -15.82
N GLY A 128 13.39 7.52 -14.52
CA GLY A 128 14.48 6.88 -13.80
C GLY A 128 14.31 5.35 -13.70
N ASP A 129 14.97 4.72 -12.71
CA ASP A 129 14.95 3.26 -12.50
C ASP A 129 13.56 2.63 -12.72
N PRO A 130 13.42 1.62 -13.59
CA PRO A 130 12.12 1.00 -13.88
C PRO A 130 11.46 0.35 -12.65
N ALA A 131 12.20 0.06 -11.57
CA ALA A 131 11.68 -0.60 -10.38
C ALA A 131 11.60 0.33 -9.17
N ALA A 132 10.44 0.35 -8.51
CA ALA A 132 10.29 0.89 -7.16
C ALA A 132 10.59 -0.21 -6.14
N VAL A 133 11.61 -0.04 -5.30
CA VAL A 133 12.09 -1.06 -4.35
C VAL A 133 11.52 -0.81 -2.95
N ALA A 134 11.06 -1.86 -2.29
CA ALA A 134 10.55 -1.81 -0.91
C ALA A 134 11.69 -1.74 0.12
N THR A 135 11.42 -1.15 1.29
CA THR A 135 12.36 -1.14 2.43
C THR A 135 12.68 -2.58 2.88
N PRO A 136 13.94 -3.03 2.85
CA PRO A 136 14.31 -4.42 3.12
C PRO A 136 13.86 -4.94 4.49
N GLU A 137 13.86 -4.09 5.50
CA GLU A 137 13.44 -4.42 6.86
C GLU A 137 11.93 -4.74 6.93
N VAL A 138 11.11 -4.04 6.16
CA VAL A 138 9.66 -4.28 6.07
C VAL A 138 9.40 -5.61 5.36
N VAL A 139 10.11 -5.88 4.25
CA VAL A 139 10.02 -7.17 3.54
C VAL A 139 10.42 -8.34 4.45
N ALA A 140 11.52 -8.18 5.19
CA ALA A 140 12.00 -9.18 6.13
C ALA A 140 10.98 -9.44 7.26
N ALA A 141 10.37 -8.39 7.81
CA ALA A 141 9.33 -8.50 8.83
C ALA A 141 8.07 -9.22 8.32
N LEU A 142 7.58 -8.87 7.13
CA LEU A 142 6.44 -9.53 6.51
C LEU A 142 6.73 -11.01 6.23
N ARG A 143 7.92 -11.32 5.69
CA ARG A 143 8.34 -12.70 5.43
C ARG A 143 8.45 -13.52 6.71
N LYS A 144 8.94 -12.92 7.80
CA LYS A 144 8.98 -13.57 9.12
C LYS A 144 7.57 -13.89 9.61
N SER A 145 6.66 -12.91 9.59
CA SER A 145 5.27 -13.10 10.01
C SER A 145 4.54 -14.16 9.18
N ALA A 146 4.75 -14.19 7.85
CA ALA A 146 4.15 -15.20 6.98
C ALA A 146 4.64 -16.63 7.30
N LYS A 147 5.91 -16.79 7.70
CA LYS A 147 6.44 -18.08 8.18
C LYS A 147 5.83 -18.49 9.52
N GLU A 148 5.76 -17.55 10.48
CA GLU A 148 5.21 -17.81 11.82
C GLU A 148 3.72 -18.16 11.80
N THR A 149 2.97 -17.59 10.84
CA THR A 149 1.54 -17.86 10.62
C THR A 149 1.27 -19.03 9.67
N ALA A 150 2.32 -19.68 9.15
CA ALA A 150 2.25 -20.78 8.19
C ALA A 150 1.42 -20.44 6.93
N VAL A 151 1.38 -19.17 6.53
CA VAL A 151 0.70 -18.75 5.31
C VAL A 151 1.60 -19.03 4.11
N ARG A 152 1.04 -19.66 3.08
CA ARG A 152 1.71 -19.84 1.79
C ARG A 152 1.99 -18.47 1.18
N HIS A 153 3.25 -18.18 0.93
CA HIS A 153 3.66 -16.87 0.46
C HIS A 153 4.85 -16.93 -0.50
N ARG A 154 4.97 -15.90 -1.34
CA ARG A 154 6.13 -15.64 -2.19
C ARG A 154 6.62 -14.22 -2.01
N VAL A 155 7.93 -14.05 -2.15
CA VAL A 155 8.58 -12.75 -2.24
C VAL A 155 9.01 -12.55 -3.68
N GLY A 156 8.78 -11.37 -4.25
CA GLY A 156 9.24 -11.08 -5.60
C GLY A 156 8.72 -9.75 -6.16
N THR A 157 8.95 -9.54 -7.45
CA THR A 157 8.56 -8.33 -8.17
C THR A 157 7.10 -8.39 -8.61
N VAL A 158 6.38 -7.30 -8.43
CA VAL A 158 5.02 -7.10 -8.98
C VAL A 158 5.03 -6.09 -10.11
N ARG A 159 3.93 -6.01 -10.86
CA ARG A 159 3.71 -4.98 -11.87
C ARG A 159 2.55 -4.08 -11.45
N THR A 160 2.77 -2.78 -11.44
CA THR A 160 1.73 -1.77 -11.17
C THR A 160 1.31 -1.11 -12.47
N ASN A 161 0.01 -1.00 -12.76
CA ASN A 161 -0.50 -0.42 -13.99
C ASN A 161 -1.81 0.35 -13.77
N ASP A 162 -2.00 1.45 -14.51
CA ASP A 162 -3.17 2.33 -14.35
C ASP A 162 -4.44 1.87 -15.09
N ALA A 163 -4.30 1.02 -16.11
CA ALA A 163 -5.38 0.59 -16.98
C ALA A 163 -5.68 -0.90 -16.78
N PHE A 164 -6.50 -1.22 -15.78
CA PHE A 164 -6.89 -2.60 -15.46
C PHE A 164 -7.42 -3.39 -16.67
N TYR A 165 -8.28 -2.77 -17.49
CA TYR A 165 -8.81 -3.36 -18.74
C TYR A 165 -7.97 -3.01 -19.98
N GLY A 166 -6.92 -2.19 -19.83
CA GLY A 166 -6.10 -1.69 -20.94
C GLY A 166 -5.00 -2.64 -21.39
N ALA A 167 -4.86 -3.81 -20.76
CA ALA A 167 -4.00 -4.88 -21.26
C ALA A 167 -4.65 -5.52 -22.50
N SER A 168 -4.59 -4.85 -23.65
CA SER A 168 -4.95 -5.44 -24.94
C SER A 168 -4.06 -6.63 -25.32
N ASP A 169 -2.94 -6.80 -24.61
CA ASP A 169 -1.93 -7.84 -24.81
C ASP A 169 -1.61 -8.53 -23.46
N PHE A 170 -2.61 -9.18 -22.85
CA PHE A 170 -2.41 -9.94 -21.62
C PHE A 170 -1.36 -11.04 -21.84
N GLU A 171 -1.39 -11.74 -22.98
CA GLU A 171 -0.39 -12.77 -23.34
C GLU A 171 1.03 -12.21 -23.44
N GLY A 172 1.24 -11.04 -24.04
CA GLY A 172 2.56 -10.42 -24.11
C GLY A 172 3.02 -9.85 -22.77
N VAL A 173 2.11 -9.39 -21.90
CA VAL A 173 2.44 -9.08 -20.49
C VAL A 173 2.92 -10.35 -19.78
N MET A 174 2.20 -11.46 -19.93
CA MET A 174 2.59 -12.75 -19.35
C MET A 174 3.97 -13.17 -19.88
N THR A 175 4.18 -13.10 -21.20
CA THR A 175 5.46 -13.49 -21.84
C THR A 175 6.63 -12.63 -21.34
N ARG A 176 6.45 -11.31 -21.17
CA ARG A 176 7.53 -10.40 -20.74
C ARG A 176 7.91 -10.55 -19.27
N TYR A 177 6.98 -10.96 -18.41
CA TYR A 177 7.14 -10.94 -16.95
C TYR A 177 7.00 -12.32 -16.29
N GLN A 178 6.97 -13.41 -17.06
CA GLN A 178 6.92 -14.78 -16.53
C GLN A 178 8.25 -15.31 -15.96
N HIS A 179 9.38 -14.71 -16.35
CA HIS A 179 10.72 -15.17 -15.99
C HIS A 179 11.15 -14.65 -14.62
#